data_AF-A0A3D3JQP1-F1
#
_entry.id   AF-A0A3D3JQP1-F1
#
_cell.length_a   1.000
_cell.length_b   1.000
_cell.length_c   1.000
_cell.angle_alpha   90.00
_cell.angle_beta   90.00
_cell.angle_gamma   90.00
#
_symmetry.space_group_name_H-M   'P 1'
#
loop_
_entity.id
_entity.type
_entity.pdbx_description
1 polymer ?
#
loop_
_entity_poly.entity_id
_entity_poly.type
_entity_poly.pdbx_seq_one_letter_code
_entity_poly.pdbx_strand_id
1 'polypeptide(L)'
;MTVSTNPLTEHIGAEVQGVDLTAPIDEETFAQLRDALYRHAVLVFHGQQITDEQQVAFAEGFGTVEMMMPSDPAGDGGPIAILSNLDENGDIIPPDDTR
;
A
#
# COMPACT_ATOMS: atom_id res chain seq x y z
N MET A 1 4.52 4.86 18.56
CA MET A 1 3.06 5.17 18.56
C MET A 1 2.29 3.99 19.15
N THR A 2 0.97 4.05 19.37
CA THR A 2 0.20 2.86 19.81
C THR A 2 -0.72 2.40 18.69
N VAL A 3 -0.43 1.23 18.12
CA VAL A 3 -1.25 0.58 17.10
C VAL A 3 -2.42 -0.16 17.75
N SER A 4 -3.63 0.07 17.26
CA SER A 4 -4.81 -0.74 17.58
C SER A 4 -5.39 -1.36 16.32
N THR A 5 -6.04 -2.51 16.47
CA THR A 5 -6.66 -3.25 15.35
C THR A 5 -8.11 -3.59 15.66
N ASN A 6 -9.00 -3.34 14.70
CA ASN A 6 -10.40 -3.76 14.75
C ASN A 6 -10.66 -4.79 13.64
N PRO A 7 -10.93 -6.07 13.97
CA PRO A 7 -11.18 -7.10 12.97
C PRO A 7 -12.34 -6.74 12.04
N LEU A 8 -12.14 -6.90 10.73
CA LEU A 8 -13.18 -6.63 9.72
C LEU A 8 -14.10 -7.85 9.50
N THR A 9 -13.52 -9.05 9.59
CA THR A 9 -14.24 -10.32 9.51
C THR A 9 -13.72 -11.28 10.56
N GLU A 10 -14.37 -12.44 10.69
CA GLU A 10 -13.95 -13.49 11.62
C GLU A 10 -12.56 -14.06 11.30
N HIS A 11 -12.17 -14.10 10.03
CA HIS A 11 -11.00 -14.87 9.58
C HIS A 11 -9.89 -14.02 8.96
N ILE A 12 -10.22 -12.84 8.42
CA ILE A 12 -9.27 -12.02 7.65
C ILE A 12 -9.59 -10.53 7.77
N GLY A 13 -8.55 -9.71 7.75
CA GLY A 13 -8.66 -8.27 7.71
C GLY A 13 -8.81 -7.65 9.08
N ALA A 14 -8.06 -6.57 9.32
CA ALA A 14 -8.30 -5.65 10.41
C ALA A 14 -8.09 -4.20 9.96
N GLU A 15 -8.96 -3.32 10.42
CA GLU A 15 -8.74 -1.88 10.37
C GLU A 15 -7.67 -1.50 11.39
N VAL A 16 -6.68 -0.71 10.98
CA VAL A 16 -5.60 -0.20 11.81
C VAL A 16 -5.88 1.25 12.22
N GLN A 17 -5.70 1.54 13.50
CA GLN A 17 -5.85 2.87 14.08
C GLN A 17 -4.59 3.28 14.85
N GLY A 18 -4.38 4.59 14.99
CA GLY A 18 -3.26 5.17 15.74
C GLY A 18 -1.94 5.29 14.96
N VAL A 19 -1.99 5.15 13.64
CA VAL A 19 -0.85 5.27 12.73
C VAL A 19 -1.13 6.33 11.66
N ASP A 20 -0.16 7.19 11.42
CA ASP A 20 -0.16 8.19 10.35
C ASP A 20 0.93 7.81 9.35
N LEU A 21 0.53 7.43 8.14
CA LEU A 21 1.46 7.01 7.08
C LEU A 21 2.13 8.19 6.36
N THR A 22 1.74 9.43 6.67
CA THR A 22 2.34 10.64 6.07
C THR A 22 3.67 11.04 6.74
N ALA A 23 4.01 10.41 7.87
CA ALA A 23 5.23 10.66 8.62
C ALA A 23 6.08 9.38 8.76
N PRO A 24 7.40 9.51 9.01
CA PRO A 24 8.25 8.36 9.30
C PRO A 24 7.73 7.57 10.51
N ILE A 25 7.60 6.26 10.35
CA ILE A 25 7.12 5.33 11.39
C ILE A 25 8.34 4.66 12.05
N ASP A 26 8.33 4.62 13.38
CA ASP A 26 9.41 3.99 14.16
C ASP A 26 9.37 2.45 14.10
N GLU A 27 10.50 1.82 14.41
CA GLU A 27 10.68 0.36 14.34
C GLU A 27 9.72 -0.39 15.28
N GLU A 28 9.42 0.18 16.45
CA GLU A 28 8.47 -0.40 17.41
C GLU A 28 7.06 -0.48 16.83
N THR A 29 6.62 0.58 16.15
CA THR A 29 5.32 0.64 15.49
C THR A 29 5.28 -0.33 14.31
N PHE A 30 6.34 -0.45 13.51
CA PHE A 30 6.42 -1.48 12.46
C PHE A 30 6.38 -2.90 13.01
N ALA A 31 7.00 -3.17 14.17
CA ALA A 31 6.91 -4.47 14.82
C ALA A 31 5.46 -4.78 15.20
N GLN A 32 4.72 -3.81 15.75
CA GLN A 32 3.28 -3.96 16.05
C GLN A 32 2.44 -4.21 14.78
N LEU A 33 2.73 -3.48 13.69
CA LEU A 33 2.05 -3.67 12.40
C LEU A 33 2.35 -5.04 11.80
N ARG A 34 3.57 -5.54 11.89
CA ARG A 34 3.94 -6.88 11.41
C ARG A 34 3.23 -7.98 12.19
N ASP A 35 3.15 -7.87 13.52
CA ASP A 35 2.39 -8.80 14.36
C ASP A 35 0.90 -8.77 14.02
N ALA A 36 0.34 -7.58 13.77
CA ALA A 36 -1.03 -7.43 13.30
C ALA A 36 -1.23 -8.09 11.92
N LEU A 37 -0.30 -7.88 10.98
CA LEU A 37 -0.36 -8.48 9.65
C LEU A 37 -0.32 -10.02 9.73
N TYR A 38 0.54 -10.60 10.57
CA TYR A 38 0.58 -12.05 10.77
C TYR A 38 -0.71 -12.61 11.38
N ARG A 39 -1.40 -11.84 12.22
CA ARG A 39 -2.67 -12.26 12.83
C ARG A 39 -3.86 -12.13 11.87
N HIS A 40 -3.90 -11.05 11.09
CA HIS A 40 -5.08 -10.66 10.32
C HIS A 40 -4.94 -10.85 8.81
N ALA A 41 -3.74 -11.18 8.32
CA ALA A 41 -3.33 -11.31 6.92
C ALA A 41 -3.49 -10.06 6.03
N VAL A 42 -4.45 -9.19 6.32
CA VAL A 42 -4.73 -7.93 5.62
C VAL A 42 -4.92 -6.83 6.65
N LEU A 43 -4.30 -5.67 6.41
CA LEU A 43 -4.45 -4.47 7.21
C LEU A 43 -5.05 -3.35 6.36
N VAL A 44 -6.03 -2.64 6.91
CA VAL A 44 -6.70 -1.51 6.24
C VAL A 44 -6.42 -0.23 7.01
N PHE A 45 -5.89 0.78 6.31
CA PHE A 45 -5.57 2.10 6.87
C PHE A 45 -6.50 3.13 6.22
N HIS A 46 -7.36 3.77 7.00
CA HIS A 46 -8.27 4.80 6.50
C HIS A 46 -7.67 6.20 6.55
N GLY A 47 -8.11 7.06 5.63
CA GLY A 47 -7.82 8.51 5.66
C GLY A 47 -6.36 8.88 5.37
N GLN A 48 -5.60 8.01 4.71
CA GLN A 48 -4.19 8.23 4.41
C GLN A 48 -4.06 8.90 3.03
N GLN A 49 -3.76 10.20 3.02
CA GLN A 49 -3.43 10.94 1.81
C GLN A 49 -1.91 10.97 1.67
N ILE A 50 -1.35 9.94 1.03
CA ILE A 50 0.11 9.73 0.92
C ILE A 50 0.60 10.01 -0.50
N THR A 51 1.86 10.44 -0.62
CA THR A 51 2.59 10.49 -1.89
C THR A 51 3.17 9.11 -2.23
N ASP A 52 3.60 8.93 -3.47
CA ASP A 52 4.28 7.71 -3.92
C ASP A 52 5.54 7.42 -3.08
N GLU A 53 6.33 8.46 -2.74
CA GLU A 53 7.52 8.30 -1.90
C GLU A 53 7.16 7.83 -0.49
N GLN A 54 6.06 8.33 0.07
CA GLN A 54 5.56 7.89 1.38
C GLN A 54 5.04 6.45 1.33
N GLN A 55 4.37 6.06 0.23
CA GLN A 55 3.94 4.68 0.02
C GLN A 55 5.13 3.72 -0.07
N VAL A 56 6.18 4.08 -0.81
CA VAL A 56 7.43 3.30 -0.89
C VAL A 56 8.09 3.21 0.48
N ALA A 57 8.26 4.33 1.18
CA ALA A 57 8.88 4.36 2.51
C ALA A 57 8.11 3.51 3.53
N PHE A 58 6.77 3.49 3.45
CA PHE A 58 5.95 2.61 4.28
C PHE A 58 6.16 1.13 3.94
N ALA A 59 6.22 0.78 2.65
CA ALA A 59 6.45 -0.59 2.19
C ALA A 59 7.85 -1.10 2.59
N GLU A 60 8.87 -0.25 2.54
CA GLU A 60 10.25 -0.56 2.95
C GLU A 60 10.35 -0.98 4.42
N GLY A 61 9.45 -0.52 5.28
CA GLY A 61 9.39 -0.95 6.68
C GLY A 61 8.99 -2.43 6.88
N PHE A 62 8.41 -3.07 5.87
CA PHE A 62 8.12 -4.51 5.87
C PHE A 62 9.22 -5.36 5.21
N GLY A 63 10.16 -4.75 4.50
CA GLY A 63 11.26 -5.42 3.82
C GLY A 63 11.65 -4.72 2.51
N THR A 64 12.52 -5.36 1.73
CA THR A 64 12.94 -4.81 0.43
C THR A 64 11.75 -4.73 -0.54
N VAL A 65 11.52 -3.54 -1.11
CA VAL A 65 10.50 -3.33 -2.15
C VAL A 65 10.96 -3.97 -3.47
N GLU A 66 10.06 -4.72 -4.10
CA GLU A 66 10.30 -5.30 -5.41
C GLU A 66 10.22 -4.23 -6.50
N MET A 67 11.20 -4.23 -7.41
CA MET A 67 11.24 -3.30 -8.54
C MET A 67 10.55 -3.93 -9.74
N MET A 68 9.44 -3.34 -10.18
CA MET A 68 8.69 -3.83 -11.34
C MET A 68 9.31 -3.37 -12.65
N MET A 69 9.25 -4.26 -13.64
CA MET A 69 9.46 -3.90 -15.04
C MET A 69 8.25 -3.09 -15.55
N PRO A 70 8.43 -2.24 -16.58
CA PRO A 70 7.30 -1.58 -17.22
C PRO A 70 6.31 -2.63 -17.76
N SER A 71 5.09 -2.62 -17.24
CA SER A 71 4.04 -3.60 -17.58
C SER A 71 2.72 -2.97 -17.99
N ASP A 72 2.63 -1.64 -17.91
CA ASP A 72 1.41 -0.87 -18.21
C ASP A 72 1.81 0.40 -18.99
N PRO A 73 1.06 0.81 -20.03
CA PRO A 73 1.37 2.04 -20.77
C PRO A 73 1.40 3.31 -19.89
N ALA A 74 0.75 3.30 -18.72
CA ALA A 74 0.79 4.41 -17.77
C ALA A 74 1.99 4.36 -16.79
N GLY A 75 2.82 3.30 -16.81
CA GLY A 75 3.88 3.09 -15.83
C GLY A 75 5.25 2.77 -16.44
N ASP A 76 6.24 3.60 -16.12
CA ASP A 76 7.64 3.43 -16.55
C ASP A 76 8.43 2.37 -15.75
N GLY A 77 7.75 1.52 -14.98
CA GLY A 77 8.36 0.61 -14.00
C GLY A 77 8.83 1.31 -12.73
N GLY A 78 9.41 0.55 -11.79
CA GLY A 78 9.90 1.08 -10.51
C GLY A 78 9.27 0.43 -9.28
N PRO A 79 9.34 1.10 -8.10
CA PRO A 79 8.87 0.53 -6.83
C PRO A 79 7.35 0.60 -6.65
N ILE A 80 6.63 1.30 -7.54
CA ILE A 80 5.17 1.44 -7.52
C ILE A 80 4.59 0.80 -8.77
N ALA A 81 3.66 -0.12 -8.56
CA ALA A 81 2.82 -0.66 -9.62
C ALA A 81 1.64 0.28 -9.89
N ILE A 82 1.48 0.73 -11.13
CA ILE A 82 0.29 1.47 -11.54
C ILE A 82 -0.80 0.46 -11.91
N LEU A 83 -1.80 0.32 -11.05
CA LEU A 83 -2.99 -0.50 -11.29
C LEU A 83 -4.17 0.42 -11.51
N SER A 84 -4.27 0.97 -12.71
CA SER A 84 -5.27 1.97 -13.10
C SER A 84 -6.05 1.50 -14.34
N ASN A 85 -7.30 1.93 -14.45
CA ASN A 85 -8.06 1.82 -15.70
C ASN A 85 -7.98 3.10 -16.54
N LEU A 86 -7.04 4.00 -16.22
CA LEU A 86 -6.80 5.27 -16.90
C LEU A 86 -5.41 5.26 -17.54
N ASP A 87 -5.29 5.86 -18.72
CA ASP A 87 -4.02 6.05 -19.41
C ASP A 87 -3.24 7.27 -18.88
N GLU A 88 -2.09 7.58 -19.50
CA GLU A 88 -1.22 8.72 -19.17
C GLU A 88 -1.92 10.09 -19.27
N ASN A 89 -3.01 10.20 -20.03
CA ASN A 89 -3.81 11.42 -20.18
C ASN A 89 -4.97 11.48 -19.17
N GLY A 90 -5.18 10.40 -18.41
CA GLY A 90 -6.31 10.24 -17.50
C GLY A 90 -7.60 9.77 -18.18
N ASP A 91 -7.52 9.32 -19.43
CA ASP A 91 -8.66 8.78 -20.16
C ASP A 91 -8.84 7.29 -19.86
N ILE A 92 -10.09 6.80 -19.87
CA ILE A 92 -10.38 5.38 -19.62
C ILE A 92 -9.76 4.52 -20.72
N ILE A 93 -8.95 3.54 -20.33
CA ILE A 93 -8.36 2.55 -21.22
C ILE A 93 -9.50 1.67 -21.79
N PRO A 94 -9.68 1.60 -23.13
CA PRO A 94 -10.67 0.73 -23.73
C PRO A 94 -10.38 -0.76 -23.43
N PRO A 95 -11.40 -1.61 -23.22
CA PRO A 95 -11.20 -3.05 -22.96
C PRO A 95 -10.46 -3.80 -24.07
N ASP A 96 -10.54 -3.31 -25.31
CA ASP A 96 -9.90 -3.90 -26.49
C ASP A 96 -8.54 -3.26 -26.81
N ASP A 97 -8.01 -2.39 -25.93
CA ASP A 97 -6.68 -1.79 -26.10
C ASP A 97 -5.59 -2.85 -25.94
N THR A 98 -4.71 -2.96 -26.94
CA THR A 98 -3.64 -3.98 -27.01
C THR A 98 -2.23 -3.37 -26.92
N ARG A 99 -2.14 -2.08 -26.59
CA ARG A 99 -0.85 -1.42 -26.33
C ARG A 99 -0.14 -2.01 -25.12
#